data_AF-A0A924UGX4-F1
#
_entry.id   AF-A0A924UGX4-F1
#
_cell.length_a   1.000
_cell.length_b   1.000
_cell.length_c   1.000
_cell.angle_alpha   90.00
_cell.angle_beta   90.00
_cell.angle_gamma   90.00
#
_symmetry.space_group_name_H-M   'P 1'
#
loop_
_entity.id
_entity.type
_entity.pdbx_description
1 polymer ?
#
loop_
_entity_poly.entity_id
_entity_poly.type
_entity_poly.pdbx_seq_one_letter_code
_entity_poly.pdbx_strand_id
1 'polypeptide(L)'
;MKRFMAGITMQKFKLLNIFLLIVLGATEVLASGPQCSDLFNNKVTDLQQYYNQKLSKKYKGLDFLLRNPDDFMAEMRQRFESQKKITPANPHAFDFSEMGLPALKLMRDGLLSQILVIGASKRFKGKLFKFEVEELELAEHYARMVLSEVETFLAQDQISYYDVLRISFFYTRAAGFGHMSVMHTPLQKLQLAFDRRLEGFRELSIQAEIEIYEKNQLNIFQPLQKSALKGYQEAEGPFIEAITNKSYLGAIIVPTGVAIDRDVLLRLLSRHDINISGLTRASLQADGFFRPPGDFWNHDLRHETAKYYEKYTYIKEHNLTKLQVEILYKQTDRWLAQFNAMISKIKDAELKYAIELVQFNVHHDSGLPMIPSVFLTKARLYNTVLFYISLIVGKEKSGLFSGIKNIIQGYRIVTQFWQLRLVEEQAMLNSF
;
A
#
# COMPACT_ATOMS: atom_id res chain seq x y z
N MET A 1 -4.46 -14.03 -48.01
CA MET A 1 -3.85 -12.85 -47.33
C MET A 1 -4.84 -11.76 -46.88
N LYS A 2 -5.96 -11.47 -47.57
CA LYS A 2 -6.92 -10.41 -47.13
C LYS A 2 -7.84 -10.77 -45.94
N ARG A 3 -7.93 -12.04 -45.51
CA ARG A 3 -8.73 -12.46 -44.33
C ARG A 3 -7.94 -12.55 -43.00
N PHE A 4 -6.62 -12.37 -43.02
CA PHE A 4 -5.78 -12.46 -41.81
C PHE A 4 -5.50 -11.09 -41.17
N MET A 5 -5.77 -10.00 -41.88
CA MET A 5 -5.52 -8.62 -41.41
C MET A 5 -6.74 -7.93 -40.78
N ALA A 6 -7.93 -8.50 -40.90
CA ALA A 6 -9.16 -7.92 -40.34
C ALA A 6 -9.45 -8.34 -38.88
N GLY A 7 -8.88 -9.46 -38.41
CA GLY A 7 -9.04 -9.94 -37.03
C GLY A 7 -8.12 -9.26 -36.01
N ILE A 8 -6.96 -8.79 -36.45
CA ILE A 8 -5.91 -8.22 -35.58
C ILE A 8 -6.16 -6.73 -35.30
N THR A 9 -6.89 -6.02 -36.17
CA THR A 9 -7.17 -4.59 -36.03
C THR A 9 -8.29 -4.31 -35.03
N MET A 10 -9.39 -5.08 -35.04
CA MET A 10 -10.52 -4.86 -34.13
C MET A 10 -10.20 -5.22 -32.66
N GLN A 11 -9.39 -6.26 -32.43
CA GLN A 11 -9.01 -6.68 -31.08
C GLN A 11 -8.00 -5.70 -30.45
N LYS A 12 -7.06 -5.18 -31.24
CA LYS A 12 -6.14 -4.10 -30.83
C LYS A 12 -6.87 -2.77 -30.63
N PHE A 13 -7.88 -2.44 -31.44
CA PHE A 13 -8.71 -1.25 -31.24
C PHE A 13 -9.59 -1.34 -29.99
N LYS A 14 -10.15 -2.51 -29.69
CA LYS A 14 -10.88 -2.75 -28.44
C LYS A 14 -9.96 -2.65 -27.22
N LEU A 15 -8.77 -3.24 -27.28
CA LEU A 15 -7.74 -3.09 -26.24
C LEU A 15 -7.30 -1.64 -26.06
N LEU A 16 -7.12 -0.88 -27.15
CA LEU A 16 -6.74 0.53 -27.10
C LEU A 16 -7.86 1.42 -26.53
N ASN A 17 -9.13 1.14 -26.87
CA ASN A 17 -10.27 1.88 -26.33
C ASN A 17 -10.57 1.51 -24.87
N ILE A 18 -10.44 0.23 -24.49
CA ILE A 18 -10.49 -0.20 -23.09
C ILE A 18 -9.32 0.42 -22.32
N PHE A 19 -8.13 0.48 -22.92
CA PHE A 19 -6.97 1.15 -22.35
C PHE A 19 -7.18 2.65 -22.19
N LEU A 20 -7.76 3.35 -23.17
CA LEU A 20 -8.13 4.76 -23.04
C LEU A 20 -9.20 4.98 -21.97
N LEU A 21 -10.18 4.09 -21.85
CA LEU A 21 -11.17 4.11 -20.76
C LEU A 21 -10.56 3.83 -19.38
N ILE A 22 -9.58 2.92 -19.31
CA ILE A 22 -8.81 2.66 -18.08
C ILE A 22 -7.91 3.86 -17.78
N VAL A 23 -7.20 4.45 -18.74
CA VAL A 23 -6.29 5.59 -18.52
C VAL A 23 -7.06 6.87 -18.17
N LEU A 24 -8.21 7.11 -18.80
CA LEU A 24 -9.09 8.24 -18.47
C LEU A 24 -9.94 7.99 -17.21
N GLY A 25 -10.10 6.73 -16.79
CA GLY A 25 -10.81 6.33 -15.56
C GLY A 25 -9.92 5.96 -14.37
N ALA A 26 -8.62 5.78 -14.58
CA ALA A 26 -7.62 5.36 -13.58
C ALA A 26 -7.27 6.46 -12.58
N THR A 27 -7.87 7.64 -12.69
CA THR A 27 -7.77 8.67 -11.66
C THR A 27 -8.55 8.32 -10.39
N GLU A 28 -9.28 7.19 -10.32
CA GLU A 28 -10.18 6.90 -9.18
C GLU A 28 -10.24 5.42 -8.70
N VAL A 29 -9.27 4.53 -8.97
CA VAL A 29 -9.48 3.08 -8.78
C VAL A 29 -8.20 2.26 -8.43
N LEU A 30 -8.15 1.57 -7.28
CA LEU A 30 -6.97 0.81 -6.78
C LEU A 30 -7.29 -0.54 -6.02
N ALA A 31 -6.25 -1.35 -5.72
CA ALA A 31 -6.02 -2.82 -5.85
C ALA A 31 -6.45 -3.85 -4.79
N SER A 32 -6.87 -5.06 -5.22
CA SER A 32 -7.30 -6.22 -4.42
C SER A 32 -6.19 -7.19 -4.02
N GLY A 33 -6.27 -7.74 -2.80
CA GLY A 33 -5.56 -8.96 -2.35
C GLY A 33 -6.44 -10.22 -2.33
N PRO A 34 -5.87 -11.42 -2.15
CA PRO A 34 -6.61 -12.68 -2.14
C PRO A 34 -7.66 -12.73 -1.01
N GLN A 35 -8.86 -13.18 -1.38
CA GLN A 35 -9.95 -13.41 -0.45
C GLN A 35 -9.73 -14.71 0.29
N CYS A 36 -9.49 -14.60 1.60
CA CYS A 36 -9.97 -15.55 2.58
C CYS A 36 -9.99 -14.85 3.93
N SER A 37 -11.16 -14.82 4.58
CA SER A 37 -11.18 -15.23 5.98
C SER A 37 -12.58 -15.44 6.55
N ASP A 38 -12.76 -16.63 7.10
CA ASP A 38 -13.77 -16.98 8.12
C ASP A 38 -13.49 -16.27 9.46
N LEU A 39 -13.04 -15.02 9.40
CA LEU A 39 -12.43 -14.31 10.53
C LEU A 39 -13.47 -13.82 11.53
N PHE A 40 -14.75 -13.67 11.17
CA PHE A 40 -15.71 -12.81 11.88
C PHE A 40 -16.94 -13.60 12.33
N ASN A 41 -16.94 -14.00 13.61
CA ASN A 41 -18.05 -14.70 14.26
C ASN A 41 -18.66 -13.79 15.33
N ASN A 42 -19.98 -13.56 15.30
CA ASN A 42 -20.69 -12.56 16.12
C ASN A 42 -20.80 -12.89 17.62
N LYS A 43 -20.02 -13.85 18.13
CA LYS A 43 -20.17 -14.40 19.49
C LYS A 43 -19.12 -13.93 20.49
N VAL A 44 -18.26 -12.98 20.14
CA VAL A 44 -17.13 -12.57 21.00
C VAL A 44 -17.41 -11.21 21.66
N THR A 45 -17.28 -11.17 22.99
CA THR A 45 -17.47 -9.98 23.85
C THR A 45 -16.37 -8.92 23.67
N ASP A 46 -15.19 -9.31 23.22
CA ASP A 46 -14.12 -8.43 22.75
C ASP A 46 -13.72 -8.78 21.31
N LEU A 47 -14.48 -8.25 20.35
CA LEU A 47 -14.25 -8.44 18.92
C LEU A 47 -12.84 -7.98 18.51
N GLN A 48 -12.31 -6.93 19.16
CA GLN A 48 -11.02 -6.33 18.83
C GLN A 48 -9.87 -7.28 19.12
N GLN A 49 -9.81 -7.82 20.34
CA GLN A 49 -8.75 -8.74 20.75
C GLN A 49 -8.77 -10.04 19.92
N TYR A 50 -9.98 -10.55 19.61
CA TYR A 50 -10.14 -11.73 18.77
C TYR A 50 -9.57 -11.56 17.37
N TYR A 51 -9.80 -10.40 16.73
CA TYR A 51 -9.25 -10.13 15.40
C TYR A 51 -7.73 -9.97 15.43
N ASN A 52 -7.20 -9.23 16.40
CA ASN A 52 -5.76 -9.08 16.58
C ASN A 52 -5.06 -10.43 16.68
N GLN A 53 -5.57 -11.34 17.53
CA GLN A 53 -4.98 -12.67 17.71
C GLN A 53 -5.01 -13.51 16.43
N LYS A 54 -6.08 -13.44 15.64
CA LYS A 54 -6.12 -14.21 14.39
C LYS A 54 -5.23 -13.59 13.31
N LEU A 55 -5.16 -12.26 13.21
CA LEU A 55 -4.24 -11.58 12.29
C LEU A 55 -2.78 -11.87 12.64
N SER A 56 -2.43 -11.81 13.92
CA SER A 56 -1.06 -12.08 14.39
C SER A 56 -0.63 -13.54 14.09
N LYS A 57 -1.56 -14.49 14.21
CA LYS A 57 -1.36 -15.89 13.80
C LYS A 57 -1.18 -16.05 12.29
N LYS A 58 -1.96 -15.32 11.48
CA LYS A 58 -1.91 -15.35 10.02
C LYS A 58 -0.61 -14.73 9.48
N TYR A 59 -0.20 -13.60 10.04
CA TYR A 59 0.96 -12.82 9.61
C TYR A 59 2.05 -12.83 10.68
N LYS A 60 2.70 -13.98 10.87
CA LYS A 60 3.71 -14.17 11.93
C LYS A 60 4.84 -13.12 11.92
N GLY A 61 5.24 -12.65 10.74
CA GLY A 61 6.27 -11.61 10.60
C GLY A 61 5.85 -10.22 11.11
N LEU A 62 4.56 -10.03 11.41
CA LEU A 62 3.99 -8.81 11.97
C LEU A 62 3.33 -9.07 13.33
N ASP A 63 3.58 -10.22 13.97
CA ASP A 63 2.86 -10.63 15.19
C ASP A 63 3.07 -9.63 16.34
N PHE A 64 4.28 -9.09 16.51
CA PHE A 64 4.59 -8.07 17.53
C PHE A 64 3.62 -6.88 17.45
N LEU A 65 3.44 -6.37 16.23
CA LEU A 65 2.53 -5.27 15.91
C LEU A 65 1.05 -5.69 15.99
N LEU A 66 0.68 -6.80 15.34
CA LEU A 66 -0.72 -7.17 15.12
C LEU A 66 -1.42 -7.72 16.37
N ARG A 67 -0.66 -8.24 17.33
CA ARG A 67 -1.20 -8.80 18.57
C ARG A 67 -1.81 -7.70 19.45
N ASN A 68 -1.14 -6.56 19.57
CA ASN A 68 -1.71 -5.38 20.21
C ASN A 68 -1.20 -4.07 19.56
N PRO A 69 -1.87 -3.60 18.50
CA PRO A 69 -1.47 -2.39 17.78
C PRO A 69 -1.51 -1.11 18.63
N ASP A 70 -2.45 -1.03 19.59
CA ASP A 70 -2.58 0.12 20.50
C ASP A 70 -1.35 0.20 21.43
N ASP A 71 -0.99 -0.92 22.05
CA ASP A 71 0.21 -1.01 22.90
C ASP A 71 1.48 -0.75 22.11
N PHE A 72 1.59 -1.30 20.90
CA PHE A 72 2.72 -1.05 20.01
C PHE A 72 2.91 0.46 19.77
N MET A 73 1.85 1.19 19.42
CA MET A 73 1.98 2.63 19.18
C MET A 73 2.20 3.45 20.45
N ALA A 74 1.62 3.05 21.57
CA ALA A 74 1.91 3.65 22.86
C ALA A 74 3.39 3.50 23.22
N GLU A 75 3.95 2.31 23.00
CA GLU A 75 5.36 2.02 23.20
C GLU A 75 6.25 2.85 22.28
N MET A 76 5.93 2.94 20.98
CA MET A 76 6.70 3.77 20.04
C MET A 76 6.69 5.25 20.44
N ARG A 77 5.55 5.78 20.89
CA ARG A 77 5.44 7.15 21.41
C ARG A 77 6.25 7.35 22.69
N GLN A 78 6.28 6.36 23.59
CA GLN A 78 7.11 6.41 24.79
C GLN A 78 8.61 6.40 24.44
N ARG A 79 9.03 5.54 23.52
CA ARG A 79 10.41 5.49 23.01
C ARG A 79 10.81 6.82 22.37
N PHE A 80 9.94 7.41 21.55
CA PHE A 80 10.12 8.74 20.97
C PHE A 80 10.31 9.84 22.04
N GLU A 81 9.43 9.93 23.03
CA GLU A 81 9.55 10.94 24.10
C GLU A 81 10.80 10.73 24.96
N SER A 82 11.24 9.48 25.11
CA SER A 82 12.48 9.15 25.82
C SER A 82 13.71 9.59 25.01
N GLN A 83 13.73 9.28 23.71
CA GLN A 83 14.79 9.71 22.80
C GLN A 83 14.86 11.23 22.67
N LYS A 84 13.72 11.91 22.60
CA LYS A 84 13.61 13.37 22.53
C LYS A 84 14.27 14.07 23.72
N LYS A 85 14.25 13.47 24.91
CA LYS A 85 14.96 14.00 26.09
C LYS A 85 16.47 13.87 25.99
N ILE A 86 16.97 12.85 25.27
CA ILE A 86 18.39 12.57 25.09
C ILE A 86 18.96 13.37 23.91
N THR A 87 18.27 13.35 22.76
CA THR A 87 18.66 14.04 21.52
C THR A 87 17.45 14.76 20.90
N PRO A 88 17.12 15.98 21.38
CA PRO A 88 15.98 16.76 20.87
C PRO A 88 16.05 17.06 19.36
N ALA A 89 17.25 17.11 18.79
CA ALA A 89 17.45 17.34 17.36
C ALA A 89 17.03 16.15 16.48
N ASN A 90 17.03 14.93 17.04
CA ASN A 90 16.74 13.67 16.36
C ASN A 90 15.91 12.69 17.23
N PRO A 91 14.65 13.04 17.56
CA PRO A 91 13.81 12.22 18.44
C PRO A 91 13.34 10.91 17.78
N HIS A 92 13.48 10.78 16.46
CA HIS A 92 13.12 9.58 15.68
C HIS A 92 14.22 8.51 15.65
N ALA A 93 15.36 8.76 16.31
CA ALA A 93 16.45 7.79 16.43
C ALA A 93 16.23 6.75 17.55
N PHE A 94 14.99 6.55 18.00
CA PHE A 94 14.68 5.55 19.00
C PHE A 94 14.82 4.12 18.43
N ASP A 95 15.09 3.16 19.32
CA ASP A 95 15.27 1.76 18.95
C ASP A 95 13.99 1.18 18.32
N PHE A 96 14.15 0.55 17.16
CA PHE A 96 13.07 -0.05 16.38
C PHE A 96 13.42 -1.46 15.90
N SER A 97 14.35 -2.12 16.58
CA SER A 97 14.97 -3.36 16.16
C SER A 97 13.97 -4.52 15.97
N GLU A 98 12.86 -4.54 16.73
CA GLU A 98 11.83 -5.59 16.64
C GLU A 98 11.19 -5.66 15.26
N MET A 99 11.05 -4.50 14.59
CA MET A 99 10.50 -4.40 13.24
C MET A 99 11.62 -4.20 12.19
N GLY A 100 12.69 -3.50 12.58
CA GLY A 100 13.82 -3.16 11.73
C GLY A 100 14.69 -4.37 11.35
N LEU A 101 15.07 -5.21 12.30
CA LEU A 101 15.96 -6.36 12.01
C LEU A 101 15.31 -7.37 11.05
N PRO A 102 14.01 -7.75 11.18
CA PRO A 102 13.34 -8.54 10.16
C PRO A 102 13.36 -7.88 8.78
N ALA A 103 13.11 -6.57 8.70
CA ALA A 103 13.16 -5.83 7.44
C ALA A 103 14.57 -5.84 6.83
N LEU A 104 15.62 -5.61 7.63
CA LEU A 104 17.02 -5.64 7.16
C LEU A 104 17.43 -7.01 6.62
N LYS A 105 17.03 -8.11 7.28
CA LYS A 105 17.25 -9.47 6.76
C LYS A 105 16.60 -9.63 5.39
N LEU A 106 15.39 -9.08 5.21
CA LEU A 106 14.71 -9.12 3.93
C LEU A 106 15.44 -8.32 2.84
N MET A 107 15.93 -7.13 3.20
CA MET A 107 16.69 -6.25 2.32
C MET A 107 18.01 -6.88 1.88
N ARG A 108 18.77 -7.46 2.83
CA ARG A 108 20.03 -8.16 2.56
C ARG A 108 19.86 -9.23 1.48
N ASP A 109 18.91 -10.13 1.67
CA ASP A 109 18.66 -11.21 0.71
C ASP A 109 18.20 -10.66 -0.66
N GLY A 110 17.41 -9.57 -0.66
CA GLY A 110 16.97 -8.89 -1.88
C GLY A 110 18.14 -8.29 -2.66
N LEU A 111 19.04 -7.59 -1.97
CA LEU A 111 20.25 -6.98 -2.56
C LEU A 111 21.22 -8.05 -3.07
N LEU A 112 21.43 -9.13 -2.32
CA LEU A 112 22.26 -10.26 -2.76
C LEU A 112 21.69 -10.90 -4.03
N SER A 113 20.39 -11.16 -4.07
CA SER A 113 19.71 -11.69 -5.27
C SER A 113 19.88 -10.74 -6.46
N GLN A 114 19.75 -9.44 -6.20
CA GLN A 114 19.87 -8.40 -7.21
C GLN A 114 21.30 -8.28 -7.78
N ILE A 115 22.32 -8.35 -6.94
CA ILE A 115 23.74 -8.39 -7.35
C ILE A 115 24.01 -9.61 -8.24
N LEU A 116 23.47 -10.77 -7.88
CA LEU A 116 23.60 -11.99 -8.70
C LEU A 116 22.95 -11.83 -10.08
N VAL A 117 21.76 -11.22 -10.15
CA VAL A 117 21.07 -10.94 -11.42
C VAL A 117 21.88 -9.99 -12.29
N ILE A 118 22.40 -8.90 -11.72
CA ILE A 118 23.27 -7.96 -12.47
C ILE A 118 24.52 -8.68 -12.98
N GLY A 119 25.18 -9.47 -12.13
CA GLY A 119 26.37 -10.25 -12.50
C GLY A 119 26.11 -11.23 -13.63
N ALA A 120 24.94 -11.89 -13.65
CA ALA A 120 24.51 -12.74 -14.76
C ALA A 120 24.29 -11.94 -16.04
N SER A 121 23.58 -10.80 -15.97
CA SER A 121 23.30 -9.93 -17.13
C SER A 121 24.58 -9.40 -17.80
N LYS A 122 25.63 -9.09 -17.02
CA LYS A 122 26.94 -8.68 -17.55
C LYS A 122 27.63 -9.78 -18.39
N ARG A 123 27.39 -11.06 -18.07
CA ARG A 123 27.98 -12.22 -18.78
C ARG A 123 27.29 -12.48 -20.12
N PHE A 124 25.99 -12.23 -20.21
CA PHE A 124 25.21 -12.36 -21.44
C PHE A 124 25.22 -11.05 -22.25
N LYS A 125 26.42 -10.59 -22.64
CA LYS A 125 26.57 -9.45 -23.57
C LYS A 125 25.83 -9.76 -24.87
N GLY A 126 24.68 -9.12 -25.09
CA GLY A 126 24.00 -9.09 -26.39
C GLY A 126 22.55 -9.57 -26.37
N LYS A 127 21.66 -8.65 -26.77
CA LYS A 127 20.27 -8.82 -27.22
C LYS A 127 19.12 -8.84 -26.20
N LEU A 128 19.32 -9.10 -24.91
CA LEU A 128 18.20 -9.13 -23.95
C LEU A 128 18.07 -7.94 -23.00
N PHE A 129 19.13 -7.17 -22.76
CA PHE A 129 19.11 -6.06 -21.82
C PHE A 129 19.53 -4.74 -22.47
N LYS A 130 18.83 -3.65 -22.11
CA LYS A 130 19.01 -2.29 -22.65
C LYS A 130 20.10 -1.47 -21.94
N PHE A 131 20.61 -1.94 -20.80
CA PHE A 131 21.61 -1.21 -20.04
C PHE A 131 23.00 -1.40 -20.66
N GLU A 132 23.75 -0.31 -20.73
CA GLU A 132 25.16 -0.36 -21.04
C GLU A 132 25.91 -1.05 -19.88
N VAL A 133 27.07 -1.65 -20.17
CA VAL A 133 27.86 -2.39 -19.15
C VAL A 133 28.19 -1.47 -17.96
N GLU A 134 28.48 -0.20 -18.25
CA GLU A 134 28.78 0.83 -17.26
C GLU A 134 27.59 1.09 -16.31
N GLU A 135 26.36 1.12 -16.83
CA GLU A 135 25.16 1.28 -15.98
C GLU A 135 24.92 0.06 -15.09
N LEU A 136 25.21 -1.15 -15.58
CA LEU A 136 25.15 -2.37 -14.76
C LEU A 136 26.25 -2.39 -13.68
N GLU A 137 27.42 -1.84 -13.96
CA GLU A 137 28.49 -1.65 -12.97
C GLU A 137 28.09 -0.68 -11.88
N LEU A 138 27.49 0.45 -12.27
CA LEU A 138 27.01 1.45 -11.33
C LEU A 138 25.83 0.92 -10.47
N ALA A 139 24.90 0.16 -11.07
CA ALA A 139 23.80 -0.46 -10.33
C ALA A 139 24.31 -1.49 -9.31
N GLU A 140 25.31 -2.29 -9.67
CA GLU A 140 25.93 -3.24 -8.74
C GLU A 140 26.66 -2.50 -7.61
N HIS A 141 27.40 -1.44 -7.93
CA HIS A 141 28.06 -0.61 -6.93
C HIS A 141 27.07 -0.04 -5.92
N TYR A 142 25.97 0.56 -6.40
CA TYR A 142 24.94 1.10 -5.53
C TYR A 142 24.30 0.03 -4.63
N ALA A 143 23.94 -1.13 -5.19
CA ALA A 143 23.39 -2.23 -4.41
C ALA A 143 24.37 -2.73 -3.32
N ARG A 144 25.67 -2.73 -3.60
CA ARG A 144 26.72 -3.10 -2.62
C ARG A 144 26.89 -2.05 -1.53
N MET A 145 26.77 -0.75 -1.84
CA MET A 145 26.80 0.31 -0.82
C MET A 145 25.67 0.12 0.20
N VAL A 146 24.44 -0.04 -0.29
CA VAL A 146 23.26 -0.27 0.56
C VAL A 146 23.39 -1.58 1.34
N LEU A 147 23.90 -2.66 0.71
CA LEU A 147 24.11 -3.95 1.37
C LEU A 147 25.11 -3.84 2.52
N SER A 148 26.22 -3.14 2.33
CA SER A 148 27.24 -2.93 3.36
C SER A 148 26.67 -2.22 4.60
N GLU A 149 25.80 -1.23 4.39
CA GLU A 149 25.12 -0.54 5.48
C GLU A 149 24.09 -1.46 6.19
N VAL A 150 23.30 -2.24 5.43
CA VAL A 150 22.39 -3.25 5.98
C VAL A 150 23.14 -4.29 6.82
N GLU A 151 24.28 -4.78 6.34
CA GLU A 151 25.12 -5.75 7.06
C GLU A 151 25.72 -5.15 8.33
N THR A 152 26.06 -3.85 8.32
CA THR A 152 26.54 -3.14 9.51
C THR A 152 25.48 -3.12 10.61
N PHE A 153 24.23 -2.75 10.29
CA PHE A 153 23.13 -2.77 11.26
C PHE A 153 22.80 -4.19 11.74
N LEU A 154 22.82 -5.18 10.84
CA LEU A 154 22.60 -6.58 11.22
C LEU A 154 23.70 -7.11 12.16
N ALA A 155 24.95 -6.68 11.98
CA ALA A 155 26.06 -7.06 12.86
C ALA A 155 25.98 -6.39 14.24
N GLN A 156 25.39 -5.19 14.31
CA GLN A 156 25.14 -4.47 15.56
C GLN A 156 23.93 -5.02 16.33
N ASP A 157 23.08 -5.81 15.68
CA ASP A 157 21.80 -6.33 16.21
C ASP A 157 20.89 -5.20 16.75
N GLN A 158 21.03 -4.01 16.19
CA GLN A 158 20.28 -2.83 16.58
C GLN A 158 20.08 -1.88 15.39
N ILE A 159 18.91 -1.26 15.30
CA ILE A 159 18.64 -0.19 14.33
C ILE A 159 17.58 0.79 14.82
N SER A 160 17.75 2.07 14.49
CA SER A 160 16.79 3.13 14.83
C SER A 160 15.60 3.16 13.87
N TYR A 161 14.47 3.71 14.31
CA TYR A 161 13.30 3.92 13.43
C TYR A 161 13.65 4.75 12.19
N TYR A 162 14.37 5.87 12.38
CA TYR A 162 14.82 6.71 11.27
C TYR A 162 15.67 5.93 10.25
N ASP A 163 16.63 5.14 10.74
CA ASP A 163 17.53 4.37 9.87
C ASP A 163 16.78 3.26 9.13
N VAL A 164 15.82 2.58 9.77
CA VAL A 164 14.97 1.59 9.10
C VAL A 164 14.21 2.20 7.93
N LEU A 165 13.61 3.39 8.11
CA LEU A 165 12.90 4.06 7.02
C LEU A 165 13.83 4.49 5.90
N ARG A 166 14.96 5.09 6.27
CA ARG A 166 15.95 5.58 5.31
C ARG A 166 16.52 4.46 4.47
N ILE A 167 17.00 3.39 5.11
CA ILE A 167 17.60 2.27 4.39
C ILE A 167 16.56 1.51 3.56
N SER A 168 15.31 1.45 4.02
CA SER A 168 14.19 0.89 3.24
C SER A 168 13.96 1.68 1.94
N PHE A 169 13.94 3.01 2.03
CA PHE A 169 13.83 3.87 0.84
C PHE A 169 14.94 3.54 -0.16
N PHE A 170 16.21 3.56 0.26
CA PHE A 170 17.34 3.30 -0.65
C PHE A 170 17.40 1.85 -1.14
N TYR A 171 17.03 0.88 -0.30
CA TYR A 171 16.89 -0.52 -0.70
C TYR A 171 15.92 -0.67 -1.87
N THR A 172 14.72 -0.08 -1.80
CA THR A 172 13.72 -0.25 -2.87
C THR A 172 14.17 0.39 -4.19
N ARG A 173 14.94 1.47 -4.13
CA ARG A 173 15.59 2.10 -5.29
C ARG A 173 16.67 1.19 -5.88
N ALA A 174 17.59 0.73 -5.06
CA ALA A 174 18.68 -0.16 -5.48
C ALA A 174 18.15 -1.48 -6.06
N ALA A 175 17.15 -2.08 -5.43
CA ALA A 175 16.47 -3.28 -5.91
C ALA A 175 15.75 -3.01 -7.24
N GLY A 176 15.15 -1.84 -7.40
CA GLY A 176 14.43 -1.42 -8.61
C GLY A 176 15.24 -1.55 -9.91
N PHE A 177 16.52 -1.15 -9.88
CA PHE A 177 17.35 -1.07 -11.09
C PHE A 177 17.56 -2.41 -11.81
N GLY A 178 17.57 -3.54 -11.10
CA GLY A 178 17.62 -4.85 -11.75
C GLY A 178 16.41 -5.21 -12.56
N HIS A 179 15.24 -4.80 -12.06
CA HIS A 179 13.96 -5.21 -12.62
C HIS A 179 13.47 -4.28 -13.74
N MET A 180 14.01 -3.06 -13.82
CA MET A 180 13.76 -2.15 -14.95
C MET A 180 14.19 -2.75 -16.29
N SER A 181 15.25 -3.55 -16.26
CA SER A 181 15.80 -4.27 -17.41
C SER A 181 14.91 -5.44 -17.85
N VAL A 182 14.07 -5.94 -16.95
CA VAL A 182 13.19 -7.12 -17.12
C VAL A 182 11.77 -6.72 -17.57
N MET A 183 11.45 -5.42 -17.72
CA MET A 183 10.15 -4.99 -18.25
C MET A 183 9.93 -5.47 -19.69
N HIS A 184 9.00 -6.43 -19.85
CA HIS A 184 8.91 -7.30 -21.02
C HIS A 184 8.23 -6.68 -22.25
N THR A 185 7.42 -5.61 -22.09
CA THR A 185 6.66 -5.06 -23.23
C THR A 185 6.67 -3.53 -23.30
N PRO A 186 6.59 -2.93 -24.51
CA PRO A 186 6.39 -1.49 -24.67
C PRO A 186 5.14 -0.96 -23.95
N LEU A 187 4.09 -1.78 -23.86
CA LEU A 187 2.85 -1.42 -23.15
C LEU A 187 3.09 -1.25 -21.64
N GLN A 188 3.80 -2.18 -21.01
CA GLN A 188 4.14 -2.07 -19.58
C GLN A 188 4.99 -0.83 -19.29
N LYS A 189 5.90 -0.47 -20.20
CA LYS A 189 6.72 0.75 -20.06
C LYS A 189 5.88 2.02 -20.16
N LEU A 190 4.91 2.05 -21.07
CA LEU A 190 3.97 3.17 -21.17
C LEU A 190 3.06 3.25 -19.94
N GLN A 191 2.55 2.11 -19.46
CA GLN A 191 1.74 2.01 -18.24
C GLN A 191 2.52 2.55 -17.04
N LEU A 192 3.77 2.11 -16.86
CA LEU A 192 4.61 2.58 -15.77
C LEU A 192 4.93 4.08 -15.89
N ALA A 193 5.18 4.59 -17.09
CA ALA A 193 5.39 6.04 -17.28
C ALA A 193 4.15 6.86 -16.88
N PHE A 194 2.95 6.35 -17.17
CA PHE A 194 1.70 6.97 -16.74
C PHE A 194 1.51 6.87 -15.23
N ASP A 195 1.71 5.70 -14.65
CA ASP A 195 1.66 5.44 -13.21
C ASP A 195 2.59 6.40 -12.45
N ARG A 196 3.85 6.48 -12.86
CA ARG A 196 4.84 7.43 -12.31
C ARG A 196 4.38 8.89 -12.36
N ARG A 197 3.71 9.30 -13.45
CA ARG A 197 3.16 10.65 -13.57
C ARG A 197 2.03 10.89 -12.57
N LEU A 198 1.13 9.91 -12.42
CA LEU A 198 0.03 9.95 -11.44
C LEU A 198 0.57 9.97 -10.02
N GLU A 199 1.49 9.07 -9.70
CA GLU A 199 2.04 8.85 -8.36
C GLU A 199 3.13 9.86 -7.95
N GLY A 200 3.53 10.75 -8.87
CA GLY A 200 4.57 11.75 -8.59
C GLY A 200 5.96 11.13 -8.43
N PHE A 201 6.23 10.03 -9.13
CA PHE A 201 7.51 9.35 -9.09
C PHE A 201 8.37 9.73 -10.30
N ARG A 202 9.59 10.18 -10.03
CA ARG A 202 10.64 10.40 -11.02
C ARG A 202 11.67 9.29 -10.94
N GLU A 203 11.93 8.68 -12.08
CA GLU A 203 13.12 7.86 -12.23
C GLU A 203 14.36 8.77 -12.30
N LEU A 204 15.28 8.57 -11.37
CA LEU A 204 16.58 9.23 -11.36
C LEU A 204 17.62 8.31 -11.99
N SER A 205 18.72 8.88 -12.49
CA SER A 205 19.88 8.08 -12.88
C SER A 205 20.46 7.40 -11.63
N ILE A 206 21.13 6.25 -11.81
CA ILE A 206 21.77 5.54 -10.70
C ILE A 206 22.78 6.45 -9.98
N GLN A 207 23.52 7.27 -10.73
CA GLN A 207 24.46 8.25 -10.18
C GLN A 207 23.76 9.26 -9.25
N ALA A 208 22.60 9.78 -9.65
CA ALA A 208 21.84 10.72 -8.83
C ALA A 208 21.28 10.05 -7.56
N GLU A 209 20.85 8.78 -7.63
CA GLU A 209 20.43 8.02 -6.43
C GLU A 209 21.62 7.80 -5.48
N ILE A 210 22.82 7.50 -5.98
CA ILE A 210 24.06 7.40 -5.17
C ILE A 210 24.36 8.73 -4.49
N GLU A 211 24.32 9.85 -5.21
CA GLU A 211 24.57 11.17 -4.62
C GLU A 211 23.58 11.53 -3.50
N ILE A 212 22.32 11.12 -3.62
CA ILE A 212 21.30 11.32 -2.58
C ILE A 212 21.58 10.39 -1.38
N TYR A 213 21.98 9.15 -1.65
CA TYR A 213 22.38 8.18 -0.62
C TYR A 213 23.55 8.70 0.21
N GLU A 214 24.62 9.17 -0.43
CA GLU A 214 25.82 9.70 0.23
C GLU A 214 25.54 10.96 1.06
N LYS A 215 24.57 11.78 0.64
CA LYS A 215 24.11 12.96 1.41
C LYS A 215 23.22 12.60 2.60
N ASN A 216 22.91 11.32 2.79
CA ASN A 216 22.07 10.80 3.87
C ASN A 216 20.67 11.46 3.92
N GLN A 217 20.09 11.77 2.75
CA GLN A 217 18.81 12.47 2.65
C GLN A 217 17.64 11.51 2.52
N LEU A 218 16.90 11.27 3.60
CA LEU A 218 15.60 10.59 3.54
C LEU A 218 14.55 11.50 2.89
N ASN A 219 14.10 11.12 1.70
CA ASN A 219 13.00 11.77 0.99
C ASN A 219 11.86 10.78 0.79
N ILE A 220 10.90 10.75 1.72
CA ILE A 220 9.74 9.85 1.67
C ILE A 220 8.98 10.02 0.35
N PHE A 221 8.78 11.28 -0.07
CA PHE A 221 8.36 11.64 -1.42
C PHE A 221 9.46 12.42 -2.12
N GLN A 222 9.61 12.21 -3.42
CA GLN A 222 10.62 12.93 -4.19
C GLN A 222 10.21 14.40 -4.38
N PRO A 223 11.03 15.38 -3.95
CA PRO A 223 10.68 16.81 -4.05
C PRO A 223 10.63 17.32 -5.49
N LEU A 224 11.29 16.62 -6.42
CA LEU A 224 11.46 17.04 -7.82
C LEU A 224 10.27 16.68 -8.72
N GLN A 225 9.29 15.90 -8.24
CA GLN A 225 8.12 15.54 -9.03
C GLN A 225 6.87 15.47 -8.15
N LYS A 226 5.96 16.42 -8.36
CA LYS A 226 4.64 16.36 -7.74
C LYS A 226 3.76 15.37 -8.49
N SER A 227 2.93 14.65 -7.75
CA SER A 227 1.84 13.84 -8.28
C SER A 227 0.96 14.67 -9.23
N ALA A 228 0.43 14.07 -10.30
CA ALA A 228 -0.59 14.73 -11.12
C ALA A 228 -1.96 14.79 -10.42
N LEU A 229 -2.16 13.98 -9.38
CA LEU A 229 -3.38 13.89 -8.61
C LEU A 229 -3.35 14.89 -7.45
N LYS A 230 -4.28 15.85 -7.49
CA LYS A 230 -4.36 16.92 -6.49
C LYS A 230 -4.52 16.37 -5.06
N GLY A 231 -5.33 15.33 -4.87
CA GLY A 231 -5.55 14.71 -3.56
C GLY A 231 -4.26 14.16 -2.94
N TYR A 232 -3.35 13.60 -3.74
CA TYR A 232 -2.04 13.17 -3.25
C TYR A 232 -1.16 14.33 -2.83
N GLN A 233 -1.15 15.44 -3.58
CA GLN A 233 -0.39 16.63 -3.21
C GLN A 233 -0.88 17.22 -1.87
N GLU A 234 -2.20 17.24 -1.65
CA GLU A 234 -2.81 17.76 -0.42
C GLU A 234 -2.53 16.84 0.78
N ALA A 235 -2.44 15.53 0.54
CA ALA A 235 -2.22 14.52 1.56
C ALA A 235 -0.76 14.40 2.05
N GLU A 236 0.22 14.68 1.18
CA GLU A 236 1.66 14.57 1.49
C GLU A 236 2.07 15.36 2.74
N GLY A 237 1.70 16.64 2.81
CA GLY A 237 2.15 17.55 3.88
C GLY A 237 1.76 17.06 5.28
N PRO A 238 0.45 16.84 5.56
CA PRO A 238 -0.01 16.32 6.84
C PRO A 238 0.60 14.96 7.20
N PHE A 239 0.81 14.09 6.21
CA PHE A 239 1.41 12.78 6.45
C PHE A 239 2.90 12.87 6.80
N ILE A 240 3.68 13.65 6.04
CA ILE A 240 5.09 13.92 6.34
C ILE A 240 5.21 14.56 7.73
N GLU A 241 4.34 15.51 8.07
CA GLU A 241 4.33 16.09 9.41
C GLU A 241 4.13 15.01 10.48
N ALA A 242 3.13 14.14 10.33
CA ALA A 242 2.81 13.10 11.31
C ALA A 242 3.97 12.14 11.65
N ILE A 243 4.82 11.85 10.65
CA ILE A 243 5.93 10.90 10.77
C ILE A 243 7.30 11.56 11.00
N THR A 244 7.43 12.88 10.78
CA THR A 244 8.72 13.59 10.91
C THR A 244 8.73 14.70 11.97
N ASN A 245 7.58 15.05 12.55
CA ASN A 245 7.50 16.10 13.58
C ASN A 245 8.42 15.79 14.77
N LYS A 246 9.17 16.79 15.23
CA LYS A 246 10.12 16.64 16.36
C LYS A 246 9.47 16.79 17.73
N SER A 247 8.26 17.32 17.78
CA SER A 247 7.50 17.57 19.00
C SER A 247 6.60 16.39 19.37
N TYR A 248 6.17 15.57 18.43
CA TYR A 248 5.32 14.40 18.67
C TYR A 248 5.50 13.33 17.58
N LEU A 249 5.22 12.06 17.93
CA LEU A 249 5.09 10.97 16.96
C LEU A 249 3.60 10.74 16.64
N GLY A 250 3.17 11.27 15.50
CA GLY A 250 1.77 11.20 15.05
C GLY A 250 1.45 9.83 14.47
N ALA A 251 2.29 9.37 13.55
CA ALA A 251 2.17 8.10 12.86
C ALA A 251 3.54 7.43 12.68
N ILE A 252 3.53 6.13 12.38
CA ILE A 252 4.74 5.35 12.08
C ILE A 252 4.58 4.62 10.74
N ILE A 253 5.67 4.48 9.99
CA ILE A 253 5.74 3.58 8.82
C ILE A 253 6.49 2.31 9.23
N VAL A 254 5.93 1.15 8.90
CA VAL A 254 6.51 -0.17 9.15
C VAL A 254 6.85 -0.82 7.81
N PRO A 255 8.12 -0.79 7.39
CA PRO A 255 8.57 -1.49 6.19
C PRO A 255 8.47 -3.00 6.38
N THR A 256 7.88 -3.73 5.43
CA THR A 256 7.72 -5.18 5.54
C THR A 256 7.69 -5.89 4.20
N GLY A 257 8.26 -7.10 4.13
CA GLY A 257 8.09 -7.99 2.97
C GLY A 257 6.97 -9.01 3.15
N VAL A 258 6.16 -8.90 4.22
CA VAL A 258 5.01 -9.78 4.44
C VAL A 258 3.91 -9.39 3.44
N ALA A 259 3.45 -10.37 2.66
CA ALA A 259 2.26 -10.19 1.82
C ALA A 259 1.03 -10.10 2.74
N ILE A 260 0.48 -8.89 2.85
CA ILE A 260 -0.70 -8.59 3.67
C ILE A 260 -1.95 -8.52 2.81
N ASP A 261 -3.10 -8.92 3.37
CA ASP A 261 -4.40 -8.78 2.73
C ASP A 261 -5.17 -7.57 3.28
N ARG A 262 -6.37 -7.37 2.72
CA ARG A 262 -7.33 -6.34 3.13
C ARG A 262 -7.58 -6.27 4.65
N ASP A 263 -7.47 -7.40 5.34
CA ASP A 263 -7.77 -7.50 6.77
C ASP A 263 -6.77 -6.71 7.63
N VAL A 264 -5.50 -6.63 7.24
CA VAL A 264 -4.48 -5.79 7.87
C VAL A 264 -4.70 -4.32 7.53
N LEU A 265 -4.94 -4.01 6.24
CA LEU A 265 -5.13 -2.64 5.76
C LEU A 265 -6.32 -1.95 6.45
N LEU A 266 -7.43 -2.68 6.62
CA LEU A 266 -8.62 -2.16 7.28
C LEU A 266 -8.44 -1.98 8.80
N ARG A 267 -7.43 -2.60 9.40
CA ARG A 267 -7.23 -2.67 10.85
C ARG A 267 -6.13 -1.73 11.38
N LEU A 268 -5.01 -1.61 10.68
CA LEU A 268 -3.81 -0.92 11.18
C LEU A 268 -3.90 0.61 11.06
N LEU A 269 -3.94 1.14 9.84
CA LEU A 269 -3.88 2.59 9.65
C LEU A 269 -5.13 3.31 10.15
N SER A 270 -6.30 2.73 9.86
CA SER A 270 -7.58 3.33 10.21
C SER A 270 -7.74 3.66 11.69
N ARG A 271 -7.03 2.93 12.56
CA ARG A 271 -7.22 3.01 14.01
C ARG A 271 -5.98 3.46 14.76
N HIS A 272 -4.81 3.01 14.32
CA HIS A 272 -3.62 3.04 15.16
C HIS A 272 -2.55 4.01 14.67
N ASP A 273 -2.74 4.70 13.53
CA ASP A 273 -1.68 5.54 12.91
C ASP A 273 -0.43 4.72 12.54
N ILE A 274 -0.62 3.44 12.23
CA ILE A 274 0.41 2.50 11.80
C ILE A 274 0.25 2.26 10.32
N ASN A 275 1.26 2.68 9.57
CA ASN A 275 1.28 2.61 8.11
C ASN A 275 2.19 1.48 7.68
N ILE A 276 1.76 0.66 6.71
CA ILE A 276 2.59 -0.43 6.19
C ILE A 276 3.16 -0.02 4.83
N SER A 277 4.46 -0.27 4.61
CA SER A 277 5.09 -0.06 3.31
C SER A 277 5.81 -1.32 2.85
N GLY A 278 5.53 -1.76 1.62
CA GLY A 278 6.03 -3.00 1.06
C GLY A 278 7.51 -2.95 0.65
N LEU A 279 8.29 -3.87 1.21
CA LEU A 279 9.65 -4.18 0.80
C LEU A 279 9.64 -5.37 -0.14
N THR A 280 9.61 -5.09 -1.44
CA THR A 280 9.56 -6.13 -2.47
C THR A 280 10.95 -6.41 -3.01
N ARG A 281 11.20 -7.67 -3.38
CA ARG A 281 12.46 -8.13 -4.02
C ARG A 281 12.32 -8.31 -5.53
N ALA A 282 11.13 -8.08 -6.05
CA ALA A 282 10.78 -8.28 -7.45
C ALA A 282 9.67 -7.31 -7.82
N SER A 283 9.52 -7.08 -9.13
CA SER A 283 8.37 -6.34 -9.62
C SER A 283 7.07 -7.06 -9.26
N LEU A 284 6.12 -6.30 -8.72
CA LEU A 284 4.79 -6.78 -8.37
C LEU A 284 3.74 -6.11 -9.24
N GLN A 285 2.63 -6.81 -9.42
CA GLN A 285 1.46 -6.24 -10.04
C GLN A 285 0.49 -5.72 -8.97
N ALA A 286 0.08 -4.46 -9.10
CA ALA A 286 -0.95 -3.83 -8.29
C ALA A 286 -1.74 -2.84 -9.15
N ASP A 287 -3.05 -2.78 -8.98
CA ASP A 287 -4.03 -1.98 -9.74
C ASP A 287 -3.99 -2.18 -11.26
N GLY A 288 -3.47 -3.32 -11.73
CA GLY A 288 -3.22 -3.53 -13.15
C GLY A 288 -1.95 -2.86 -13.69
N PHE A 289 -1.10 -2.29 -12.83
CA PHE A 289 0.25 -1.82 -13.14
C PHE A 289 1.31 -2.78 -12.63
N PHE A 290 2.34 -2.99 -13.43
CA PHE A 290 3.50 -3.80 -13.05
C PHE A 290 4.61 -2.87 -12.55
N ARG A 291 4.85 -2.86 -11.24
CA ARG A 291 5.72 -1.90 -10.55
C ARG A 291 7.01 -2.56 -10.09
N PRO A 292 8.19 -2.06 -10.50
CA PRO A 292 9.46 -2.35 -9.82
C PRO A 292 9.44 -1.98 -8.33
N PRO A 293 10.36 -2.51 -7.50
CA PRO A 293 10.40 -2.23 -6.07
C PRO A 293 10.27 -0.76 -5.66
N GLY A 294 11.01 0.16 -6.27
CA GLY A 294 10.92 1.59 -5.95
C GLY A 294 9.58 2.23 -6.32
N ASP A 295 8.98 1.81 -7.44
CA ASP A 295 7.65 2.25 -7.87
C ASP A 295 6.56 1.70 -6.94
N PHE A 296 6.67 0.42 -6.54
CA PHE A 296 5.75 -0.23 -5.62
C PHE A 296 5.79 0.40 -4.22
N TRP A 297 6.99 0.71 -3.71
CA TRP A 297 7.16 1.43 -2.46
C TRP A 297 6.46 2.80 -2.48
N ASN A 298 6.65 3.57 -3.55
CA ASN A 298 6.00 4.87 -3.67
C ASN A 298 4.48 4.74 -3.73
N HIS A 299 3.98 3.75 -4.46
CA HIS A 299 2.57 3.41 -4.52
C HIS A 299 1.97 3.03 -3.15
N ASP A 300 2.64 2.17 -2.38
CA ASP A 300 2.20 1.83 -1.02
C ASP A 300 2.18 3.08 -0.11
N LEU A 301 3.23 3.90 -0.15
CA LEU A 301 3.26 5.16 0.61
C LEU A 301 2.12 6.11 0.22
N ARG A 302 1.70 6.11 -1.04
CA ARG A 302 0.60 6.94 -1.55
C ARG A 302 -0.73 6.49 -1.01
N HIS A 303 -0.95 5.18 -0.97
CA HIS A 303 -2.10 4.58 -0.30
C HIS A 303 -2.15 4.96 1.18
N GLU A 304 -1.05 4.80 1.90
CA GLU A 304 -1.00 5.13 3.34
C GLU A 304 -1.21 6.64 3.58
N THR A 305 -0.64 7.48 2.70
CA THR A 305 -0.80 8.94 2.76
C THR A 305 -2.24 9.38 2.51
N ALA A 306 -2.89 8.82 1.48
CA ALA A 306 -4.28 9.11 1.16
C ALA A 306 -5.20 8.71 2.32
N LYS A 307 -5.04 7.50 2.85
CA LYS A 307 -5.79 7.01 4.02
C LYS A 307 -5.58 7.90 5.23
N TYR A 308 -4.33 8.27 5.56
CA TYR A 308 -4.05 9.16 6.68
C TYR A 308 -4.77 10.51 6.52
N TYR A 309 -4.67 11.11 5.33
CA TYR A 309 -5.29 12.40 5.04
C TYR A 309 -6.81 12.37 5.08
N GLU A 310 -7.43 11.31 4.58
CA GLU A 310 -8.88 11.15 4.64
C GLU A 310 -9.39 11.00 6.07
N LYS A 311 -8.70 10.21 6.89
CA LYS A 311 -8.97 10.13 8.33
C LYS A 311 -8.83 11.49 9.01
N TYR A 312 -7.72 12.18 8.77
CA TYR A 312 -7.44 13.50 9.33
C TYR A 312 -8.54 14.50 8.96
N THR A 313 -8.94 14.52 7.69
CA THR A 313 -9.97 15.41 7.16
C THR A 313 -11.32 15.12 7.79
N TYR A 314 -11.73 13.86 7.86
CA TYR A 314 -13.00 13.47 8.48
C TYR A 314 -13.07 13.88 9.96
N ILE A 315 -12.01 13.61 10.73
CA ILE A 315 -11.94 14.00 12.15
C ILE A 315 -12.09 15.52 12.31
N LYS A 316 -11.43 16.29 11.42
CA LYS A 316 -11.46 17.76 11.44
C LYS A 316 -12.82 18.31 11.03
N GLU A 317 -13.40 17.82 9.93
CA GLU A 317 -14.71 18.27 9.42
C GLU A 317 -15.84 18.03 10.42
N HIS A 318 -15.77 16.94 11.17
CA HIS A 318 -16.75 16.58 12.19
C HIS A 318 -16.36 17.01 13.61
N ASN A 319 -15.25 17.72 13.80
CA ASN A 319 -14.74 18.17 15.10
C ASN A 319 -14.67 17.07 16.17
N LEU A 320 -14.21 15.88 15.80
CA LEU A 320 -14.20 14.72 16.70
C LEU A 320 -13.07 14.79 17.72
N THR A 321 -13.42 14.61 18.99
CA THR A 321 -12.48 14.37 20.10
C THR A 321 -11.87 12.97 20.01
N LYS A 322 -10.75 12.74 20.71
CA LYS A 322 -10.11 11.42 20.80
C LYS A 322 -11.08 10.32 21.26
N LEU A 323 -11.89 10.61 22.29
CA LEU A 323 -12.86 9.65 22.81
C LEU A 323 -13.93 9.30 21.78
N GLN A 324 -14.42 10.29 21.01
CA GLN A 324 -15.39 10.03 19.95
C GLN A 324 -14.80 9.19 18.82
N VAL A 325 -13.53 9.44 18.46
CA VAL A 325 -12.80 8.63 17.48
C VAL A 325 -12.66 7.17 17.96
N GLU A 326 -12.36 6.95 19.24
CA GLU A 326 -12.31 5.59 19.82
C GLU A 326 -13.68 4.88 19.79
N ILE A 327 -14.76 5.59 20.10
CA ILE A 327 -16.13 5.07 20.01
C ILE A 327 -16.46 4.70 18.56
N LEU A 328 -16.10 5.57 17.61
CA LEU A 328 -16.29 5.34 16.19
C LEU A 328 -15.55 4.08 15.72
N TYR A 329 -14.31 3.86 16.15
CA TYR A 329 -13.56 2.64 15.84
C TYR A 329 -14.25 1.37 16.34
N LYS A 330 -14.76 1.38 17.57
CA LYS A 330 -15.52 0.24 18.12
C LYS A 330 -16.80 -0.01 17.31
N GLN A 331 -17.44 1.05 16.82
CA GLN A 331 -18.62 0.91 15.97
C GLN A 331 -18.27 0.36 14.58
N THR A 332 -17.16 0.77 13.97
CA THR A 332 -16.71 0.20 12.68
C THR A 332 -16.45 -1.31 12.76
N ASP A 333 -15.97 -1.83 13.90
CA ASP A 333 -15.85 -3.28 14.13
C ASP A 333 -17.19 -3.99 14.12
N ARG A 334 -18.19 -3.39 14.76
CA ARG A 334 -19.55 -3.94 14.79
C ARG A 334 -20.16 -3.95 13.40
N TRP A 335 -20.00 -2.87 12.64
CA TRP A 335 -20.48 -2.81 11.25
C TRP A 335 -19.76 -3.81 10.35
N LEU A 336 -18.44 -3.97 10.47
CA LEU A 336 -17.70 -4.99 9.72
C LEU A 336 -18.18 -6.41 10.07
N ALA A 337 -18.39 -6.72 11.35
CA ALA A 337 -18.91 -8.01 11.78
C ALA A 337 -20.32 -8.28 11.22
N GLN A 338 -21.21 -7.28 11.27
CA GLN A 338 -22.55 -7.36 10.67
C GLN A 338 -22.49 -7.57 9.15
N PHE A 339 -21.59 -6.86 8.46
CA PHE A 339 -21.41 -6.98 7.02
C PHE A 339 -20.92 -8.37 6.63
N ASN A 340 -19.92 -8.90 7.34
CA ASN A 340 -19.41 -10.25 7.10
C ASN A 340 -20.46 -11.33 7.42
N ALA A 341 -21.28 -11.12 8.45
CA ALA A 341 -22.40 -12.01 8.76
C ALA A 341 -23.53 -11.95 7.72
N MET A 342 -23.69 -10.84 7.01
CA MET A 342 -24.57 -10.74 5.85
C MET A 342 -23.98 -11.50 4.66
N ILE A 343 -22.70 -11.28 4.34
CA ILE A 343 -22.00 -11.97 3.24
C ILE A 343 -22.01 -13.48 3.42
N SER A 344 -21.80 -13.99 4.64
CA SER A 344 -21.72 -15.43 4.91
C SER A 344 -23.02 -16.19 4.60
N LYS A 345 -24.16 -15.49 4.51
CA LYS A 345 -25.47 -16.05 4.13
C LYS A 345 -25.66 -16.15 2.62
N ILE A 346 -24.78 -15.54 1.82
CA ILE A 346 -24.86 -15.53 0.36
C ILE A 346 -24.27 -16.83 -0.17
N LYS A 347 -25.12 -17.67 -0.76
CA LYS A 347 -24.72 -18.97 -1.33
C LYS A 347 -24.05 -18.85 -2.70
N ASP A 348 -24.39 -17.82 -3.46
CA ASP A 348 -23.81 -17.55 -4.77
C ASP A 348 -22.38 -17.03 -4.59
N ALA A 349 -21.40 -17.86 -4.95
CA ALA A 349 -19.99 -17.54 -4.84
C ALA A 349 -19.57 -16.35 -5.72
N GLU A 350 -20.19 -16.18 -6.89
CA GLU A 350 -19.90 -15.08 -7.80
C GLU A 350 -20.38 -13.75 -7.22
N LEU A 351 -21.61 -13.74 -6.69
CA LEU A 351 -22.18 -12.56 -6.04
C LEU A 351 -21.44 -12.21 -4.75
N LYS A 352 -21.06 -13.22 -3.95
CA LYS A 352 -20.23 -13.03 -2.75
C LYS A 352 -18.92 -12.33 -3.11
N TYR A 353 -18.21 -12.84 -4.11
CA TYR A 353 -16.97 -12.22 -4.57
C TYR A 353 -17.19 -10.78 -5.04
N ALA A 354 -18.25 -10.52 -5.82
CA ALA A 354 -18.55 -9.17 -6.31
C ALA A 354 -18.83 -8.16 -5.17
N ILE A 355 -19.53 -8.59 -4.11
CA ILE A 355 -19.77 -7.79 -2.91
C ILE A 355 -18.44 -7.46 -2.20
N GLU A 356 -17.58 -8.47 -2.05
CA GLU A 356 -16.27 -8.30 -1.44
C GLU A 356 -15.36 -7.38 -2.27
N LEU A 357 -15.46 -7.41 -3.60
CA LEU A 357 -14.75 -6.51 -4.50
C LEU A 357 -15.24 -5.07 -4.35
N VAL A 358 -16.56 -4.84 -4.31
CA VAL A 358 -17.15 -3.50 -4.08
C VAL A 358 -16.69 -2.95 -2.73
N GLN A 359 -16.80 -3.75 -1.67
CA GLN A 359 -16.38 -3.34 -0.33
C GLN A 359 -14.90 -2.95 -0.33
N PHE A 360 -14.06 -3.80 -0.94
CA PHE A 360 -12.64 -3.57 -1.02
C PHE A 360 -12.32 -2.26 -1.75
N ASN A 361 -12.83 -2.09 -2.97
CA ASN A 361 -12.54 -0.94 -3.82
C ASN A 361 -12.91 0.39 -3.16
N VAL A 362 -13.97 0.41 -2.34
CA VAL A 362 -14.36 1.64 -1.62
C VAL A 362 -13.52 1.86 -0.36
N HIS A 363 -13.25 0.81 0.42
CA HIS A 363 -12.71 0.97 1.77
C HIS A 363 -11.20 0.89 1.91
N HIS A 364 -10.48 0.27 0.99
CA HIS A 364 -9.05 0.03 1.20
C HIS A 364 -8.26 1.34 1.35
N ASP A 365 -8.73 2.42 0.73
CA ASP A 365 -8.13 3.77 0.81
C ASP A 365 -8.89 4.78 1.68
N SER A 366 -10.03 4.40 2.26
CA SER A 366 -11.00 5.32 2.88
C SER A 366 -10.51 6.11 4.11
N GLY A 367 -9.30 5.85 4.61
CA GLY A 367 -8.76 6.39 5.88
C GLY A 367 -9.49 5.91 7.13
N LEU A 368 -10.81 6.04 7.16
CA LEU A 368 -11.74 5.43 8.11
C LEU A 368 -12.64 4.44 7.33
N PRO A 369 -12.20 3.18 7.15
CA PRO A 369 -13.00 2.16 6.51
C PRO A 369 -14.24 1.85 7.35
N MET A 370 -15.27 1.34 6.69
CA MET A 370 -16.56 0.97 7.29
C MET A 370 -17.37 2.15 7.87
N ILE A 371 -17.01 3.40 7.57
CA ILE A 371 -17.87 4.56 7.88
C ILE A 371 -18.98 4.69 6.82
N PRO A 372 -20.27 4.70 7.20
CA PRO A 372 -21.37 4.74 6.25
C PRO A 372 -21.36 5.99 5.34
N SER A 373 -21.16 7.19 5.87
CA SER A 373 -21.13 8.43 5.10
C SER A 373 -19.99 8.46 4.09
N VAL A 374 -18.80 8.02 4.51
CA VAL A 374 -17.62 7.88 3.64
C VAL A 374 -17.91 6.88 2.52
N PHE A 375 -18.50 5.72 2.85
CA PHE A 375 -18.91 4.75 1.85
C PHE A 375 -19.90 5.37 0.86
N LEU A 376 -20.99 5.98 1.34
CA LEU A 376 -22.07 6.44 0.47
C LEU A 376 -21.64 7.61 -0.42
N THR A 377 -20.66 8.40 0.01
CA THR A 377 -20.10 9.50 -0.79
C THR A 377 -19.12 9.00 -1.86
N LYS A 378 -18.31 7.98 -1.54
CA LYS A 378 -17.24 7.47 -2.42
C LYS A 378 -17.64 6.28 -3.27
N ALA A 379 -18.68 5.54 -2.87
CA ALA A 379 -19.14 4.38 -3.58
C ALA A 379 -19.63 4.81 -4.97
N ARG A 380 -18.79 4.51 -5.97
CA ARG A 380 -19.11 4.71 -7.38
C ARG A 380 -19.07 3.36 -8.06
N LEU A 381 -20.23 2.93 -8.55
CA LEU A 381 -20.35 1.68 -9.30
C LEU A 381 -19.37 1.63 -10.47
N TYR A 382 -19.22 2.74 -11.20
CA TYR A 382 -18.30 2.86 -12.33
C TYR A 382 -16.86 2.54 -11.94
N ASN A 383 -16.39 3.04 -10.80
CA ASN A 383 -15.01 2.82 -10.32
C ASN A 383 -14.76 1.34 -10.03
N THR A 384 -15.73 0.66 -9.41
CA THR A 384 -15.60 -0.80 -9.15
C THR A 384 -15.65 -1.61 -10.44
N VAL A 385 -16.43 -1.18 -11.44
CA VAL A 385 -16.45 -1.83 -12.76
C VAL A 385 -15.12 -1.64 -13.47
N LEU A 386 -14.55 -0.43 -13.47
CA LEU A 386 -13.21 -0.19 -14.00
C LEU A 386 -12.16 -1.03 -13.29
N PHE A 387 -12.26 -1.17 -11.96
CA PHE A 387 -11.35 -1.98 -11.18
C PHE A 387 -11.39 -3.45 -11.60
N TYR A 388 -12.59 -4.00 -11.70
CA TYR A 388 -12.76 -5.36 -12.18
C TYR A 388 -12.20 -5.55 -13.60
N ILE A 389 -12.37 -4.58 -14.49
CA ILE A 389 -11.79 -4.61 -15.83
C ILE A 389 -10.26 -4.60 -15.76
N SER A 390 -9.64 -3.79 -14.90
CA SER A 390 -8.18 -3.75 -14.75
C SER A 390 -7.64 -5.09 -14.22
N LEU A 391 -8.33 -5.74 -13.28
CA LEU A 391 -7.98 -7.08 -12.80
C LEU A 391 -8.01 -8.13 -13.93
N ILE A 392 -9.07 -8.13 -14.75
CA ILE A 392 -9.18 -9.06 -15.89
C ILE A 392 -8.07 -8.82 -16.90
N VAL A 393 -7.86 -7.55 -17.29
CA VAL A 393 -6.83 -7.17 -18.29
C VAL A 393 -5.44 -7.51 -17.77
N GLY A 394 -5.20 -7.27 -16.49
CA GLY A 394 -3.98 -7.58 -15.78
C GLY A 394 -3.72 -9.08 -15.60
N LYS A 395 -4.67 -9.96 -15.95
CA LYS A 395 -4.61 -11.40 -15.69
C LYS A 395 -4.35 -11.75 -14.22
N GLU A 396 -4.63 -10.83 -13.31
CA GLU A 396 -4.72 -11.16 -11.90
C GLU A 396 -5.84 -12.17 -11.76
N LYS A 397 -5.68 -13.17 -10.88
CA LYS A 397 -6.73 -14.17 -10.65
C LYS A 397 -7.95 -13.46 -10.09
N SER A 398 -8.81 -12.93 -10.95
CA SER A 398 -10.14 -12.39 -10.64
C SER A 398 -11.12 -13.52 -10.34
N GLY A 399 -10.62 -14.59 -9.73
CA GLY A 399 -11.26 -15.89 -9.65
C GLY A 399 -12.73 -15.71 -9.32
N LEU A 400 -13.59 -16.30 -10.16
CA LEU A 400 -14.96 -16.70 -9.87
C LEU A 400 -16.12 -15.88 -10.43
N PHE A 401 -16.00 -14.92 -11.37
CA PHE A 401 -17.21 -14.55 -12.13
C PHE A 401 -16.99 -13.92 -13.50
N SER A 402 -17.90 -14.22 -14.42
CA SER A 402 -17.97 -13.65 -15.77
C SER A 402 -19.17 -12.70 -15.88
N GLY A 403 -19.06 -11.46 -15.39
CA GLY A 403 -20.05 -10.43 -15.75
C GLY A 403 -20.25 -9.29 -14.77
N ILE A 404 -20.32 -8.08 -15.32
CA ILE A 404 -20.61 -6.82 -14.62
C ILE A 404 -21.93 -6.86 -13.82
N LYS A 405 -22.88 -7.76 -14.18
CA LYS A 405 -24.17 -7.91 -13.50
C LYS A 405 -24.03 -8.17 -12.00
N ASN A 406 -23.09 -9.04 -11.60
CA ASN A 406 -22.87 -9.34 -10.18
C ASN A 406 -22.24 -8.16 -9.43
N ILE A 407 -21.45 -7.32 -10.11
CA ILE A 407 -20.93 -6.06 -9.54
C ILE A 407 -22.06 -5.08 -9.27
N ILE A 408 -23.00 -4.94 -10.21
CA ILE A 408 -24.18 -4.06 -10.04
C ILE A 408 -25.03 -4.53 -8.87
N GLN A 409 -25.29 -5.84 -8.79
CA GLN A 409 -26.06 -6.42 -7.69
C GLN A 409 -25.33 -6.30 -6.35
N GLY A 410 -24.02 -6.61 -6.33
CA GLY A 410 -23.18 -6.44 -5.16
C GLY A 410 -23.17 -5.01 -4.67
N TYR A 411 -22.97 -4.04 -5.57
CA TYR A 411 -23.03 -2.61 -5.27
C TYR A 411 -24.35 -2.22 -4.59
N ARG A 412 -25.50 -2.66 -5.14
CA ARG A 412 -26.81 -2.39 -4.52
C ARG A 412 -26.90 -2.95 -3.10
N ILE A 413 -26.45 -4.19 -2.89
CA ILE A 413 -26.47 -4.84 -1.58
C ILE A 413 -25.58 -4.07 -0.59
N VAL A 414 -24.36 -3.69 -0.99
CA VAL A 414 -23.43 -2.95 -0.14
C VAL A 414 -23.99 -1.55 0.19
N THR A 415 -24.50 -0.82 -0.81
CA THR A 415 -25.13 0.49 -0.59
C THR A 415 -26.33 0.40 0.37
N GLN A 416 -27.22 -0.57 0.19
CA GLN A 416 -28.36 -0.77 1.09
C GLN A 416 -27.91 -1.09 2.51
N PHE A 417 -26.87 -1.91 2.66
CA PHE A 417 -26.30 -2.20 3.96
C PHE A 417 -25.89 -0.90 4.67
N TRP A 418 -25.11 -0.03 4.01
CA TRP A 418 -24.62 1.21 4.61
C TRP A 418 -25.67 2.29 4.80
N GLN A 419 -26.65 2.41 3.90
CA GLN A 419 -27.77 3.35 4.06
C GLN A 419 -28.50 3.16 5.40
N LEU A 420 -28.69 1.90 5.82
CA LEU A 420 -29.32 1.60 7.11
C LEU A 420 -28.46 2.01 8.32
N ARG A 421 -27.13 2.08 8.17
CA ARG A 421 -26.20 2.45 9.25
C ARG A 421 -25.89 3.95 9.30
N LEU A 422 -26.24 4.70 8.26
CA LEU A 422 -26.02 6.16 8.23
C LEU A 422 -26.73 6.86 9.40
N VAL A 423 -27.90 6.37 9.81
CA VAL A 423 -28.63 6.90 10.97
C VAL A 423 -27.86 6.66 12.27
N GLU A 424 -27.24 5.49 12.43
CA GLU A 424 -26.42 5.18 13.60
C GLU A 424 -25.18 6.09 13.67
N GLU A 425 -24.54 6.32 12.52
CA GLU A 425 -23.43 7.26 12.42
C GLU A 425 -23.84 8.69 12.78
N GLN A 426 -24.91 9.21 12.18
CA GLN A 426 -25.41 10.55 12.45
C GLN A 426 -25.82 10.73 13.91
N ALA A 427 -26.47 9.72 14.51
CA ALA A 427 -26.80 9.73 15.92
C ALA A 427 -25.53 9.84 16.78
N MET A 428 -24.47 9.08 16.47
CA MET A 428 -23.19 9.22 17.16
C MET A 428 -22.64 10.63 16.99
N LEU A 429 -22.51 11.13 15.76
CA LEU A 429 -21.96 12.46 15.49
C LEU A 429 -22.72 13.60 16.19
N ASN A 430 -24.03 13.46 16.38
CA ASN A 430 -24.89 14.46 17.02
C ASN A 430 -25.09 14.27 18.53
N SER A 431 -24.73 13.10 19.08
CA SER A 431 -24.98 12.74 20.49
C SER A 431 -23.96 13.32 21.48
N PHE A 432 -23.07 14.19 21.01
CA PHE A 432 -21.93 14.69 21.77
C PHE A 432 -21.88 16.20 21.80
#